data_AF-A0A0F8X7V6-F1
#
_entry.id   AF-A0A0F8X7V6-F1
#
_cell.length_a   1.000
_cell.length_b   1.000
_cell.length_c   1.000
_cell.angle_alpha   90.00
_cell.angle_beta   90.00
_cell.angle_gamma   90.00
#
_symmetry.space_group_name_H-M   'P 1'
#
loop_
_entity.id
_entity.type
_entity.pdbx_description
1 polymer ?
#
loop_
_entity_poly.entity_id
_entity_poly.type
_entity_poly.pdbx_seq_one_letter_code
_entity_poly.pdbx_strand_id
1 'polypeptide(L)'
;VRDELQINEMINYLWPSKIQAAYDAVDKSWTKRAFKYNSCFLLGLGQGMQIRGRIKGASRVSFLIGDDIYSEINTVTDASRTKIRGWWNKAVKNSVDDVVGKIMLLGTIVHSDTVLVDCMHNDLWETYVIKLMPLKKFEYFIKKHMTVDYPAGICRLRYDDE
;
A
#
# COMPACT_ATOMS: atom_id res chain seq x y z
N VAL A 1 4.84 -7.67 -1.19
CA VAL A 1 4.26 -7.25 -2.50
C VAL A 1 4.50 -8.27 -3.60
N ARG A 2 5.74 -8.47 -4.09
CA ARG A 2 5.98 -9.43 -5.19
C ARG A 2 5.53 -10.86 -4.83
N ASP A 3 5.95 -11.34 -3.66
CA ASP A 3 5.63 -12.70 -3.22
C ASP A 3 4.11 -12.86 -3.02
N GLU A 4 3.46 -11.92 -2.35
CA GLU A 4 1.99 -11.87 -2.22
C GLU A 4 1.25 -11.95 -3.56
N LEU A 5 1.65 -11.15 -4.54
CA LEU A 5 1.03 -11.18 -5.88
C LEU A 5 1.25 -12.50 -6.62
N GLN A 6 2.25 -13.30 -6.20
CA GLN A 6 2.56 -14.59 -6.81
C GLN A 6 1.83 -15.74 -6.11
N ILE A 7 1.77 -15.73 -4.78
CA ILE A 7 1.32 -16.87 -3.98
C ILE A 7 -0.13 -16.76 -3.51
N ASN A 8 -0.69 -15.55 -3.45
CA ASN A 8 -2.02 -15.34 -2.90
C ASN A 8 -3.09 -15.91 -3.84
N GLU A 9 -3.76 -16.99 -3.40
CA GLU A 9 -4.74 -17.71 -4.19
C GLU A 9 -5.95 -16.85 -4.57
N MET A 10 -6.43 -16.00 -3.66
CA MET A 10 -7.55 -15.11 -3.92
C MET A 10 -7.20 -14.08 -5.00
N ILE A 11 -6.03 -13.45 -4.90
CA ILE A 11 -5.55 -12.51 -5.91
C ILE A 11 -5.40 -13.21 -7.25
N ASN A 12 -4.83 -14.42 -7.28
CA ASN A 12 -4.67 -15.18 -8.51
C ASN A 12 -6.00 -15.66 -9.10
N TYR A 13 -7.01 -15.94 -8.27
CA TYR A 13 -8.35 -16.29 -8.71
C TYR A 13 -9.05 -15.10 -9.38
N LEU A 14 -9.01 -13.93 -8.74
CA LEU A 14 -9.65 -12.70 -9.24
C LEU A 14 -8.89 -12.08 -10.43
N TRP A 15 -7.56 -12.10 -10.36
CA TRP A 15 -6.64 -11.52 -11.35
C TRP A 15 -5.53 -12.52 -11.68
N PRO A 16 -5.79 -13.47 -12.58
CA PRO A 16 -4.78 -14.43 -13.04
C PRO A 16 -3.52 -13.70 -13.49
N SER A 17 -2.45 -13.90 -12.73
CA SER A 17 -1.26 -13.07 -12.84
C SER A 17 -0.16 -13.74 -13.66
N LYS A 18 0.49 -12.95 -14.51
CA LYS A 18 1.79 -13.32 -15.10
C LYS A 18 2.83 -12.35 -14.57
N ILE A 19 3.56 -12.79 -13.54
CA ILE A 19 4.74 -12.08 -13.06
C ILE A 19 5.90 -12.45 -13.95
N GLN A 20 6.48 -11.44 -14.58
CA GLN A 20 7.70 -11.57 -15.36
C GLN A 20 8.77 -10.72 -14.68
N ALA A 21 10.02 -11.17 -14.77
CA ALA A 21 11.11 -10.24 -14.52
C ALA A 21 10.94 -9.07 -15.51
N ALA A 22 10.89 -7.85 -14.99
CA ALA A 22 11.04 -6.69 -15.84
C ALA A 22 12.49 -6.74 -16.32
N TYR A 23 12.71 -6.96 -17.62
CA TYR A 23 14.03 -6.87 -18.25
C TYR A 23 14.17 -5.49 -18.88
N ASP A 24 15.38 -4.94 -18.82
CA ASP A 24 15.72 -3.65 -19.38
C ASP A 24 16.32 -4.00 -20.73
N ALA A 25 15.77 -3.42 -21.79
CA ALA A 25 16.21 -3.72 -23.15
C ALA A 25 17.66 -3.25 -23.39
N VAL A 26 18.18 -2.33 -22.56
CA VAL A 26 19.45 -1.64 -22.82
C VAL A 26 20.61 -2.19 -21.98
N ASP A 27 20.43 -2.43 -20.68
CA ASP A 27 21.54 -2.73 -19.77
C ASP A 27 21.45 -4.08 -19.04
N LYS A 28 20.39 -4.87 -19.28
CA LYS A 28 20.14 -6.21 -18.70
C LYS A 28 20.32 -6.30 -17.17
N SER A 29 20.34 -5.18 -16.44
CA SER A 29 20.60 -5.16 -15.00
C SER A 29 19.41 -4.58 -14.25
N TRP A 30 18.91 -5.34 -13.26
CA TRP A 30 17.84 -4.87 -12.39
C TRP A 30 18.18 -4.97 -10.92
N THR A 31 17.59 -4.03 -10.18
CA THR A 31 17.38 -4.16 -8.75
C THR A 31 16.27 -5.18 -8.50
N LYS A 32 16.42 -6.05 -7.48
CA LYS A 32 15.45 -7.09 -7.08
C LYS A 32 14.01 -6.59 -6.81
N ARG A 33 13.75 -5.28 -6.90
CA ARG A 33 12.55 -4.59 -6.42
C ARG A 33 11.55 -4.20 -7.52
N ALA A 34 11.95 -4.25 -8.79
CA ALA A 34 11.07 -3.98 -9.93
C ALA A 34 10.70 -5.28 -10.65
N PHE A 35 9.44 -5.39 -11.09
CA PHE A 35 8.96 -6.53 -11.86
C PHE A 35 7.78 -6.14 -12.74
N LYS A 36 7.51 -6.94 -13.77
CA LYS A 36 6.35 -6.77 -14.64
C LYS A 36 5.23 -7.67 -14.13
N TYR A 37 4.04 -7.10 -13.99
CA TYR A 37 2.81 -7.82 -13.64
C TYR A 37 1.81 -7.55 -14.74
N ASN A 38 1.48 -8.58 -15.52
CA ASN A 38 0.67 -8.45 -16.73
C ASN A 38 1.27 -7.39 -17.69
N SER A 39 0.55 -6.30 -17.98
CA SER A 39 1.03 -5.20 -18.84
C SER A 39 1.66 -4.03 -18.08
N CYS A 40 1.75 -4.11 -16.74
CA CYS A 40 2.23 -3.03 -15.89
C CYS A 40 3.63 -3.30 -15.35
N PHE A 41 4.40 -2.23 -15.14
CA PHE A 41 5.68 -2.29 -14.40
C PHE A 41 5.45 -1.81 -12.98
N LEU A 42 5.83 -2.63 -11.99
CA LEU A 42 5.73 -2.31 -10.59
C LEU A 42 7.14 -2.11 -10.00
N LEU A 43 7.25 -1.11 -9.14
CA LEU A 43 8.45 -0.81 -8.38
C LEU A 43 8.09 -0.67 -6.90
N GLY A 44 8.54 -1.63 -6.09
CA GLY A 44 8.38 -1.56 -4.63
C GLY A 44 9.44 -0.66 -4.00
N LEU A 45 9.01 0.38 -3.27
CA LEU A 45 9.91 1.29 -2.56
C LEU A 45 9.51 1.38 -1.09
N GLY A 46 10.50 1.35 -0.21
CA GLY A 46 10.33 1.66 1.20
C GLY A 46 10.35 3.17 1.44
N GLN A 47 9.84 3.56 2.60
CA GLN A 47 9.85 4.93 3.10
C GLN A 47 11.27 5.53 3.10
N GLY A 48 11.38 6.79 2.69
CA GLY A 48 12.64 7.54 2.70
C GLY A 48 13.64 7.13 1.61
N MET A 49 13.32 6.14 0.77
CA MET A 49 14.17 5.77 -0.36
C MET A 49 14.14 6.83 -1.46
N GLN A 50 15.26 6.95 -2.18
CA GLN A 50 15.34 7.78 -3.37
C GLN A 50 14.46 7.20 -4.50
N ILE A 51 13.58 8.03 -5.06
CA ILE A 51 12.64 7.65 -6.15
C ILE A 51 13.19 8.08 -7.51
N ARG A 52 13.70 9.32 -7.60
CA ARG A 52 14.29 9.86 -8.84
C ARG A 52 15.50 9.03 -9.28
N GLY A 53 15.54 8.70 -10.57
CA GLY A 53 16.58 7.86 -11.17
C GLY A 53 16.36 6.35 -10.99
N ARG A 54 15.37 5.91 -10.19
CA ARG A 54 14.96 4.49 -10.14
C ARG A 54 13.93 4.14 -11.21
N ILE A 55 13.15 5.13 -11.64
CA ILE A 55 12.28 5.02 -12.81
C ILE A 55 13.19 5.20 -14.02
N LYS A 56 13.37 4.14 -14.80
CA LYS A 56 14.22 4.15 -16.00
C LYS A 56 13.40 4.54 -17.22
N GLY A 57 14.02 5.29 -18.13
CA GLY A 57 13.38 5.85 -19.33
C GLY A 57 12.78 7.25 -19.12
N ALA A 58 12.12 7.78 -20.15
CA ALA A 58 11.45 9.09 -20.10
C ALA A 58 10.07 9.06 -19.41
N SER A 59 9.65 7.90 -18.93
CA SER A 59 8.30 7.69 -18.39
C SER A 59 8.23 8.12 -16.92
N ARG A 60 7.18 8.88 -16.57
CA ARG A 60 6.82 9.17 -15.17
C ARG A 60 5.90 8.08 -14.61
N VAL A 61 5.73 8.07 -13.28
CA VAL A 61 4.81 7.13 -12.62
C VAL A 61 3.37 7.52 -12.98
N SER A 62 2.63 6.60 -13.60
CA SER A 62 1.22 6.80 -13.92
C SER A 62 0.29 6.51 -12.73
N PHE A 63 0.71 5.65 -11.81
CA PHE A 63 -0.07 5.33 -10.62
C PHE A 63 0.82 5.04 -9.41
N LEU A 64 0.56 5.73 -8.31
CA LEU A 64 1.28 5.57 -7.05
C LEU A 64 0.33 5.12 -5.94
N ILE A 65 0.72 4.07 -5.21
CA ILE A 65 0.05 3.61 -4.00
C ILE A 65 0.99 3.85 -2.83
N GLY A 66 0.59 4.72 -1.90
CA GLY A 66 1.26 4.91 -0.62
C GLY A 66 0.53 4.13 0.46
N ASP A 67 1.01 2.92 0.71
CA ASP A 67 0.48 2.01 1.73
C ASP A 67 1.26 2.18 3.06
N ASP A 68 0.53 2.39 4.16
CA ASP A 68 1.04 2.50 5.53
C ASP A 68 2.40 3.23 5.65
N ILE A 69 2.44 4.45 5.11
CA ILE A 69 3.65 5.29 5.11
C ILE A 69 4.13 5.59 6.53
N TYR A 70 3.20 5.73 7.46
CA TYR A 70 3.46 6.01 8.87
C TYR A 70 3.26 4.74 9.70
N SER A 71 4.18 4.51 10.62
CA SER A 71 4.10 3.45 11.63
C SER A 71 4.11 4.06 13.01
N GLU A 72 3.70 3.30 14.02
CA GLU A 72 3.71 3.74 15.42
C GLU A 72 5.10 4.25 15.85
N ILE A 73 6.16 3.59 15.36
CA ILE A 73 7.56 3.91 15.69
C ILE A 73 8.01 5.22 15.02
N ASN A 74 7.75 5.38 13.72
CA ASN A 74 8.25 6.55 12.98
C ASN A 74 7.42 7.81 13.20
N THR A 75 6.26 7.69 13.85
CA THR A 75 5.33 8.79 14.10
C THR A 75 5.53 9.46 15.46
N VAL A 76 6.30 8.85 16.37
CA VAL A 76 6.48 9.35 17.75
C VAL A 76 7.02 10.78 17.79
N THR A 77 8.09 11.07 17.03
CA THR A 77 8.77 12.37 17.09
C THR A 77 8.39 13.27 15.93
N ASP A 78 8.30 14.58 16.22
CA ASP A 78 7.98 15.60 15.22
C ASP A 78 9.00 15.68 14.08
N ALA A 79 10.29 15.54 14.42
CA ALA A 79 11.37 15.51 13.44
C ALA A 79 11.21 14.35 12.44
N SER A 80 10.85 13.15 12.92
CA SER A 80 10.58 12.01 12.05
C SER A 80 9.39 12.29 11.12
N ARG A 81 8.27 12.78 11.66
CA ARG A 81 7.08 13.11 10.85
C ARG A 81 7.37 14.15 9.78
N THR A 82 8.11 15.21 10.14
CA THR A 82 8.54 16.26 9.22
C THR A 82 9.44 15.72 8.10
N LYS A 83 10.38 14.81 8.42
CA LYS A 83 11.23 14.17 7.41
C LYS A 83 10.40 13.36 6.40
N ILE A 84 9.40 12.62 6.89
CA ILE A 84 8.52 11.81 6.05
C ILE A 84 7.64 12.69 5.17
N ARG A 85 7.02 13.73 5.75
CA ARG A 85 6.24 14.73 5.01
C ARG A 85 7.09 15.42 3.94
N GLY A 86 8.32 15.79 4.27
CA GLY A 86 9.28 16.38 3.33
C GLY A 86 9.62 15.42 2.18
N TRP A 87 9.91 14.16 2.48
CA TRP A 87 10.15 13.12 1.48
C TRP A 87 8.92 12.92 0.57
N TRP A 88 7.71 12.86 1.15
CA TRP A 88 6.47 12.73 0.41
C TRP A 88 6.25 13.86 -0.58
N ASN A 89 6.30 15.10 -0.10
CA ASN A 89 6.02 16.28 -0.93
C ASN A 89 7.11 16.52 -1.98
N LYS A 90 8.39 16.29 -1.65
CA LYS A 90 9.50 16.63 -2.55
C LYS A 90 9.85 15.52 -3.53
N ALA A 91 9.80 14.26 -3.09
CA ALA A 91 10.23 13.12 -3.88
C ALA A 91 9.06 12.30 -4.43
N VAL A 92 8.06 11.99 -3.59
CA VAL A 92 7.00 11.06 -3.96
C VAL A 92 5.99 11.69 -4.91
N LYS A 93 5.31 12.77 -4.49
CA LYS A 93 4.31 13.46 -5.31
C LYS A 93 4.87 13.90 -6.66
N ASN A 94 6.07 14.48 -6.65
CA ASN A 94 6.74 14.98 -7.86
C ASN A 94 7.30 13.87 -8.79
N SER A 95 7.15 12.60 -8.44
CA SER A 95 7.53 11.48 -9.32
C SER A 95 6.39 11.01 -10.23
N VAL A 96 5.17 11.44 -9.90
CA VAL A 96 3.94 11.08 -10.60
C VAL A 96 3.75 12.02 -11.78
N ASP A 97 3.14 11.51 -12.84
CA ASP A 97 2.82 12.29 -14.03
C ASP A 97 1.77 13.38 -13.72
N ASP A 98 1.99 14.61 -14.17
CA ASP A 98 1.12 15.75 -13.83
C ASP A 98 -0.21 15.74 -14.62
N VAL A 99 -0.27 15.00 -15.74
CA VAL A 99 -1.43 15.00 -16.66
C VAL A 99 -2.30 13.78 -16.45
N VAL A 100 -1.69 12.59 -16.38
CA VAL A 100 -2.42 11.31 -16.30
C VAL A 100 -2.19 10.56 -15.00
N GLY A 101 -1.29 11.06 -14.16
CA GLY A 101 -0.88 10.38 -12.94
C GLY A 101 -1.94 10.41 -11.86
N LYS A 102 -2.07 9.30 -11.13
CA LYS A 102 -2.97 9.19 -9.97
C LYS A 102 -2.21 8.75 -8.73
N ILE A 103 -2.66 9.21 -7.57
CA ILE A 103 -2.11 8.82 -6.27
C ILE A 103 -3.24 8.27 -5.41
N MET A 104 -3.01 7.10 -4.83
CA MET A 104 -3.85 6.51 -3.80
C MET A 104 -3.06 6.41 -2.50
N LEU A 105 -3.62 6.91 -1.42
CA LEU A 105 -3.08 6.76 -0.07
C LEU A 105 -3.97 5.82 0.72
N LEU A 106 -3.38 4.76 1.25
CA LEU A 106 -4.06 3.79 2.11
C LEU A 106 -3.27 3.67 3.40
N GLY A 107 -3.96 3.70 4.53
CA GLY A 107 -3.32 3.37 5.79
C GLY A 107 -4.12 3.81 7.00
N THR A 108 -3.54 3.55 8.16
CA THR A 108 -4.14 3.89 9.45
C THR A 108 -3.70 5.28 9.91
N ILE A 109 -4.65 6.11 10.37
CA ILE A 109 -4.33 7.39 11.01
C ILE A 109 -3.77 7.09 12.41
N VAL A 110 -2.44 7.06 12.51
CA VAL A 110 -1.73 6.87 13.77
C VAL A 110 -1.47 8.18 14.52
N HIS A 111 -1.55 9.32 13.84
CA HIS A 111 -1.40 10.65 14.43
C HIS A 111 -2.03 11.73 13.54
N SER A 112 -2.48 12.84 14.13
CA SER A 112 -3.11 13.96 13.41
C SER A 112 -2.14 14.69 12.47
N ASP A 113 -0.87 14.77 12.86
CA ASP A 113 0.21 15.38 12.08
C ASP A 113 0.84 14.39 11.08
N THR A 114 0.05 13.89 10.13
CA THR A 114 0.52 12.95 9.09
C THR A 114 0.08 13.37 7.71
N VAL A 115 0.82 12.94 6.67
CA VAL A 115 0.46 13.21 5.26
C VAL A 115 -0.96 12.75 4.92
N LEU A 116 -1.42 11.65 5.50
CA LEU A 116 -2.75 11.12 5.22
C LEU A 116 -3.84 12.11 5.70
N VAL A 117 -3.62 12.72 6.88
CA VAL A 117 -4.50 13.77 7.40
C VAL A 117 -4.36 15.07 6.60
N ASP A 118 -3.15 15.44 6.17
CA ASP A 118 -2.95 16.60 5.29
C ASP A 118 -3.72 16.45 3.97
N CYS A 119 -3.73 15.24 3.39
CA CYS A 119 -4.45 14.95 2.16
C CYS A 119 -5.96 14.89 2.40
N MET A 120 -6.41 14.36 3.55
CA MET A 120 -7.84 14.34 3.91
C MET A 120 -8.44 15.76 4.02
N HIS A 121 -7.67 16.74 4.47
CA HIS A 121 -8.11 18.14 4.55
C HIS A 121 -7.84 18.94 3.27
N ASN A 122 -7.46 18.29 2.18
CA ASN A 122 -7.17 18.95 0.91
C ASN A 122 -8.28 18.62 -0.09
N ASP A 123 -8.97 19.65 -0.59
CA ASP A 123 -10.11 19.50 -1.52
C ASP A 123 -9.76 18.85 -2.86
N LEU A 124 -8.45 18.75 -3.20
CA LEU A 124 -7.99 18.02 -4.38
C LEU A 124 -7.99 16.49 -4.20
N TRP A 125 -8.25 16.01 -2.99
CA TRP A 125 -8.27 14.59 -2.66
C TRP A 125 -9.68 14.11 -2.34
N GLU A 126 -10.10 13.07 -3.06
CA GLU A 126 -11.26 12.31 -2.64
C GLU A 126 -10.87 11.39 -1.49
N THR A 127 -11.56 11.51 -0.35
CA THR A 127 -11.22 10.77 0.87
C THR A 127 -12.37 9.90 1.34
N TYR A 128 -12.07 8.65 1.67
CA TYR A 128 -13.02 7.72 2.27
C TYR A 128 -12.49 7.22 3.62
N VAL A 129 -13.25 7.46 4.70
CA VAL A 129 -12.86 7.05 6.05
C VAL A 129 -13.66 5.82 6.47
N ILE A 130 -12.96 4.70 6.58
CA ILE A 130 -13.54 3.46 7.13
C ILE A 130 -13.47 3.54 8.64
N LYS A 131 -14.63 3.74 9.27
CA LYS A 131 -14.73 3.69 10.73
C LYS A 131 -14.68 2.24 11.20
N LEU A 132 -13.99 2.01 12.31
CA LEU A 132 -14.01 0.71 12.98
C LEU A 132 -15.44 0.33 13.33
N MET A 133 -15.72 -0.97 13.23
CA MET A 133 -17.00 -1.52 13.67
C MET A 133 -17.19 -1.23 15.16
N PRO A 134 -18.34 -0.70 15.61
CA PRO A 134 -18.60 -0.50 17.02
C PRO A 134 -18.40 -1.79 17.82
N LEU A 135 -17.75 -1.71 18.98
CA LEU A 135 -17.33 -2.89 19.74
C LEU A 135 -18.48 -3.87 20.00
N LYS A 136 -19.66 -3.38 20.40
CA LYS A 136 -20.85 -4.22 20.61
C LYS A 136 -21.28 -4.99 19.36
N LYS A 137 -21.19 -4.36 18.19
CA LYS A 137 -21.53 -4.98 16.91
C LYS A 137 -20.48 -6.01 16.51
N PHE A 138 -19.21 -5.69 16.75
CA PHE A 138 -18.10 -6.62 16.54
C PHE A 138 -18.24 -7.86 17.43
N GLU A 139 -18.43 -7.68 18.74
CA GLU A 139 -18.66 -8.78 19.70
C GLU A 139 -19.85 -9.64 19.31
N TYR A 140 -20.97 -9.02 18.90
CA TYR A 140 -22.13 -9.74 18.39
C TYR A 140 -21.80 -10.56 17.14
N PHE A 141 -21.11 -9.95 16.16
CA PHE A 141 -20.72 -10.60 14.93
C PHE A 141 -19.84 -11.83 15.22
N ILE A 142 -18.80 -11.64 16.04
CA ILE A 142 -17.90 -12.71 16.45
C ILE A 142 -18.68 -13.85 17.11
N LYS A 143 -19.50 -13.57 18.14
CA LYS A 143 -20.29 -14.60 18.83
C LYS A 143 -21.25 -15.35 17.92
N LYS A 144 -21.79 -14.67 16.90
CA LYS A 144 -22.83 -15.24 16.04
C LYS A 144 -22.28 -16.00 14.83
N HIS A 145 -21.15 -15.55 14.29
CA HIS A 145 -20.65 -16.01 13.00
C HIS A 145 -19.26 -16.66 13.07
N MET A 146 -18.58 -16.60 14.22
CA MET A 146 -17.24 -17.13 14.40
C MET A 146 -17.22 -18.17 15.52
N THR A 147 -16.63 -19.32 15.22
CA THR A 147 -16.34 -20.37 16.19
C THR A 147 -14.86 -20.24 16.57
N VAL A 148 -14.58 -20.09 17.86
CA VAL A 148 -13.21 -19.95 18.38
C VAL A 148 -12.86 -21.17 19.22
N ASP A 149 -11.87 -21.94 18.77
CA ASP A 149 -11.24 -23.00 19.55
C ASP A 149 -9.98 -22.42 20.22
N TYR A 150 -10.14 -21.98 21.48
CA TYR A 150 -9.06 -21.36 22.24
C TYR A 150 -7.86 -22.30 22.48
N PRO A 151 -8.04 -23.58 22.87
CA PRO A 151 -6.93 -24.53 23.00
C PRO A 151 -6.15 -24.74 21.70
N ALA A 152 -6.82 -24.81 20.55
CA ALA A 152 -6.17 -25.01 19.26
C ALA A 152 -5.66 -23.71 18.60
N GLY A 153 -6.08 -22.54 19.10
CA GLY A 153 -5.81 -21.25 18.48
C GLY A 153 -6.49 -21.08 17.12
N ILE A 154 -7.56 -21.83 16.86
CA ILE A 154 -8.25 -21.86 15.56
C ILE A 154 -9.48 -20.95 15.63
N CYS A 155 -9.60 -20.10 14.62
CA CYS A 155 -10.76 -19.25 14.41
C CYS A 155 -11.41 -19.65 13.09
N ARG A 156 -12.68 -20.06 13.11
CA ARG A 156 -13.43 -20.40 11.89
C ARG A 156 -14.64 -19.51 11.76
N LEU A 157 -14.82 -18.93 10.59
CA LEU A 157 -16.10 -18.36 10.18
C LEU A 157 -17.03 -19.51 9.78
N ARG A 158 -18.34 -19.31 9.96
CA ARG A 158 -19.36 -20.32 9.63
C ARG A 158 -19.35 -20.75 8.16
N TYR A 159 -18.71 -20.00 7.27
CA TYR A 159 -18.61 -20.27 5.83
C TYR A 159 -17.23 -20.80 5.42
N ASP A 160 -16.31 -21.07 6.36
CA ASP A 160 -15.00 -21.65 6.02
C ASP A 160 -15.10 -23.16 5.70
N ASP A 161 -16.24 -23.79 6.00
CA ASP A 161 -16.53 -25.21 5.73
C ASP A 161 -17.39 -25.43 4.45
N GLU A 162 -17.71 -24.36 3.69
CA GLU A 162 -18.39 -24.39 2.38
C GLU A 162 -17.40 -24.18 1.21
#